data_AF-A0A7K1FY15-F1
#
_entry.id   AF-A0A7K1FY15-F1
#
_cell.length_a   1.000
_cell.length_b   1.000
_cell.length_c   1.000
_cell.angle_alpha   90.00
_cell.angle_beta   90.00
_cell.angle_gamma   90.00
#
_symmetry.space_group_name_H-M   'P 1'
#
loop_
_entity.id
_entity.type
_entity.pdbx_description
1 polymer ?
#
loop_
_entity_poly.entity_id
_entity_poly.type
_entity_poly.pdbx_seq_one_letter_code
_entity_poly.pdbx_strand_id
1 'polypeptide(L)'
;MKKLSYYLLLMLAFSQAQAQKDFQGMAVYESKTQAPKFEGMRGNRDITPEMQKNMEERMKQMLEKTFILNFDKSASIYKEEEKLETPGQQGGGMRVMMNSFMGGGGTFYKDVKSKSYTVDKEFMGKEFLVVDSLPKLNWKLEQETKQIGGYTCYKATAVKPASKTDFRNFRPKNNDDKKTEDKKDEAKKTSGETKTNFEDNFEMPKEVAIIAWYTPEVPVNQGPENYWGLPGLILEVNDGRTTILCSKIVLNAKDKVEIKPSKKGKVISQKDYDDTVIKKMEEFREMNRGRAGGPPPMMGR
;
A
#
# COMPACT_ATOMS: atom_id res chain seq x y z
N MET A 1 13.37 56.72 -12.44
CA MET A 1 12.39 55.92 -11.68
C MET A 1 12.05 54.57 -12.32
N LYS A 2 11.67 54.50 -13.61
CA LYS A 2 11.32 53.21 -14.28
C LYS A 2 12.42 52.12 -14.19
N LYS A 3 13.69 52.47 -14.41
CA LYS A 3 14.81 51.51 -14.29
C LYS A 3 14.97 50.95 -12.87
N LEU A 4 14.73 51.77 -11.84
CA LEU A 4 14.81 51.35 -10.44
C LEU A 4 13.68 50.39 -10.07
N SER A 5 12.46 50.62 -10.59
CA SER A 5 11.34 49.67 -10.46
C SER A 5 11.61 48.33 -11.13
N TYR A 6 12.28 48.31 -12.30
CA TYR A 6 12.68 47.06 -12.96
C TYR A 6 13.69 46.26 -12.13
N TYR A 7 14.71 46.91 -11.58
CA TYR A 7 15.69 46.22 -10.70
C TYR A 7 15.05 45.70 -9.42
N LEU A 8 14.09 46.44 -8.84
CA LEU A 8 13.35 46.00 -7.65
C LEU A 8 12.48 44.77 -7.96
N LEU A 9 11.81 44.74 -9.12
CA LEU A 9 11.03 43.60 -9.61
C LEU A 9 11.90 42.37 -9.88
N LEU A 10 13.11 42.58 -10.43
CA LEU A 10 14.06 41.52 -10.73
C LEU A 10 14.66 40.92 -9.44
N MET A 11 14.95 41.77 -8.45
CA MET A 11 15.36 41.35 -7.11
C MET A 11 14.25 40.58 -6.38
N LEU A 12 12.99 41.02 -6.48
CA LEU A 12 11.82 40.32 -5.92
C LEU A 12 11.57 38.98 -6.61
N ALA A 13 11.74 38.91 -7.93
CA ALA A 13 11.66 37.66 -8.67
C ALA A 13 12.80 36.69 -8.28
N PHE A 14 14.00 37.21 -8.06
CA PHE A 14 15.16 36.41 -7.66
C PHE A 14 15.02 35.87 -6.22
N SER A 15 14.48 36.67 -5.29
CA SER A 15 14.22 36.22 -3.92
C SER A 15 13.11 35.17 -3.86
N GLN A 16 12.03 35.33 -4.64
CA GLN A 16 10.99 34.31 -4.83
C GLN A 16 11.57 33.02 -5.42
N ALA A 17 12.48 33.10 -6.39
CA ALA A 17 13.12 31.94 -7.00
C ALA A 17 14.04 31.17 -6.03
N GLN A 18 14.73 31.87 -5.10
CA GLN A 18 15.56 31.24 -4.07
C GLN A 18 14.70 30.59 -2.97
N ALA A 19 13.64 31.26 -2.50
CA ALA A 19 12.70 30.67 -1.53
C ALA A 19 12.01 29.40 -2.05
N GLN A 20 11.88 29.27 -3.37
CA GLN A 20 11.33 28.09 -4.02
C GLN A 20 12.28 26.88 -4.12
N LYS A 21 13.60 27.05 -3.92
CA LYS A 21 14.58 25.96 -3.95
C LYS A 21 14.63 25.13 -2.66
N ASP A 22 14.20 25.72 -1.55
CA ASP A 22 14.28 25.12 -0.21
C ASP A 22 12.94 24.61 0.33
N PHE A 23 11.92 24.54 -0.54
CA PHE A 23 10.61 24.05 -0.15
C PHE A 23 10.68 22.58 0.26
N GLN A 24 10.26 22.30 1.50
CA GLN A 24 10.04 20.95 1.99
C GLN A 24 8.79 20.93 2.85
N GLY A 25 8.01 19.86 2.73
CA GLY A 25 6.84 19.58 3.55
C GLY A 25 6.91 18.18 4.17
N MET A 26 6.17 18.03 5.26
CA MET A 26 5.90 16.76 5.91
C MET A 26 4.39 16.61 6.03
N ALA A 27 3.86 15.47 5.63
CA ALA A 27 2.47 15.11 5.82
C ALA A 27 2.36 13.76 6.54
N VAL A 28 1.48 13.68 7.53
CA VAL A 28 1.19 12.45 8.27
C VAL A 28 -0.10 11.85 7.71
N TYR A 29 -0.06 10.58 7.36
CA TYR A 29 -1.18 9.83 6.81
C TYR A 29 -1.56 8.68 7.73
N GLU A 30 -2.85 8.43 7.85
CA GLU A 30 -3.43 7.28 8.52
C GLU A 30 -4.07 6.39 7.44
N SER A 31 -3.55 5.18 7.30
CA SER A 31 -4.08 4.15 6.42
C SER A 31 -5.00 3.25 7.22
N LYS A 32 -6.22 3.05 6.72
CA LYS A 32 -7.22 2.16 7.29
C LYS A 32 -7.70 1.18 6.22
N THR A 33 -7.42 -0.09 6.42
CA THR A 33 -7.88 -1.17 5.54
C THR A 33 -9.10 -1.85 6.16
N GLN A 34 -10.18 -1.99 5.39
CA GLN A 34 -11.35 -2.72 5.85
C GLN A 34 -11.00 -4.21 6.02
N ALA A 35 -11.35 -4.78 7.18
CA ALA A 35 -11.18 -6.21 7.42
C ALA A 35 -12.01 -7.02 6.40
N PRO A 36 -11.49 -8.13 5.85
CA PRO A 36 -12.32 -9.10 5.17
C PRO A 36 -13.45 -9.55 6.11
N LYS A 37 -14.67 -9.67 5.61
CA LYS A 37 -15.74 -10.32 6.37
C LYS A 37 -15.38 -11.79 6.51
N PHE A 38 -14.83 -12.18 7.67
CA PHE A 38 -14.57 -13.58 8.00
C PHE A 38 -15.85 -14.23 8.54
N GLU A 39 -16.92 -14.24 7.74
CA GLU A 39 -18.09 -15.08 8.01
C GLU A 39 -17.74 -16.51 7.58
N GLY A 40 -17.61 -17.42 8.54
CA GLY A 40 -17.39 -18.86 8.28
C GLY A 40 -16.08 -19.47 8.79
N MET A 41 -15.12 -18.66 9.29
CA MET A 41 -13.90 -19.19 9.95
C MET A 41 -14.05 -19.32 11.47
N ARG A 42 -15.27 -19.21 12.00
CA ARG A 42 -15.63 -19.67 13.35
C ARG A 42 -15.80 -21.20 13.34
N GLY A 43 -14.75 -21.90 12.92
CA GLY A 43 -14.69 -23.35 12.99
C GLY A 43 -14.44 -23.77 14.43
N ASN A 44 -15.49 -24.18 15.14
CA ASN A 44 -15.49 -25.09 16.29
C ASN A 44 -14.28 -25.00 17.26
N ARG A 45 -13.87 -23.79 17.63
CA ARG A 45 -12.89 -23.52 18.69
C ARG A 45 -13.53 -22.56 19.67
N ASP A 46 -13.54 -22.93 20.94
CA ASP A 46 -14.01 -22.10 22.04
C ASP A 46 -13.08 -20.88 22.21
N ILE A 47 -13.32 -19.85 21.39
CA ILE A 47 -12.63 -18.56 21.51
C ILE A 47 -13.27 -17.85 22.70
N THR A 48 -12.49 -17.62 23.77
CA THR A 48 -12.97 -16.84 24.91
C THR A 48 -13.17 -15.37 24.52
N PRO A 49 -14.06 -14.62 25.20
CA PRO A 49 -14.26 -13.19 24.92
C PRO A 49 -12.96 -12.37 25.00
N GLU A 50 -12.05 -12.74 25.91
CA GLU A 50 -10.76 -12.09 26.07
C GLU A 50 -9.80 -12.39 24.91
N MET A 51 -9.76 -13.63 24.42
CA MET A 51 -9.01 -13.98 23.22
C MET A 51 -9.56 -13.27 21.98
N GLN A 52 -10.89 -13.15 21.86
CA GLN A 52 -11.52 -12.43 20.77
C GLN A 52 -11.14 -10.95 20.77
N LYS A 53 -11.23 -10.28 21.93
CA LYS A 53 -10.83 -8.88 22.08
C LYS A 53 -9.36 -8.65 21.72
N ASN A 54 -8.47 -9.52 22.19
CA ASN A 54 -7.04 -9.44 21.87
C ASN A 54 -6.76 -9.66 20.38
N MET A 55 -7.53 -10.55 19.71
CA MET A 55 -7.43 -10.74 18.27
C MET A 55 -7.94 -9.53 17.49
N GLU A 56 -9.08 -8.95 17.90
CA GLU A 56 -9.65 -7.74 17.28
C GLU A 56 -8.72 -6.53 17.43
N GLU A 57 -8.13 -6.30 18.60
CA GLU A 57 -7.17 -5.21 18.82
C GLU A 57 -5.91 -5.38 17.97
N ARG A 58 -5.36 -6.60 17.87
CA ARG A 58 -4.22 -6.90 16.98
C ARG A 58 -4.57 -6.71 15.51
N MET A 59 -5.74 -7.16 15.07
CA MET A 59 -6.21 -6.94 13.70
C MET A 59 -6.36 -5.45 13.43
N LYS A 60 -6.95 -4.68 14.36
CA LYS A 60 -7.08 -3.24 14.22
C LYS A 60 -5.73 -2.56 14.08
N GLN A 61 -4.73 -2.90 14.90
CA GLN A 61 -3.37 -2.37 14.79
C GLN A 61 -2.68 -2.73 13.46
N MET A 62 -2.97 -3.89 12.88
CA MET A 62 -2.43 -4.26 11.57
C MET A 62 -3.14 -3.55 10.40
N LEU A 63 -4.44 -3.25 10.57
CA LEU A 63 -5.27 -2.62 9.54
C LEU A 63 -5.21 -1.10 9.58
N GLU A 64 -4.85 -0.51 10.72
CA GLU A 64 -4.69 0.93 10.94
C GLU A 64 -3.23 1.28 11.17
N LYS A 65 -2.62 1.94 10.19
CA LYS A 65 -1.18 2.28 10.17
C LYS A 65 -0.98 3.76 9.97
N THR A 66 0.07 4.29 10.59
CA THR A 66 0.46 5.69 10.43
C THR A 66 1.71 5.75 9.54
N PHE A 67 1.74 6.69 8.61
CA PHE A 67 2.84 6.89 7.67
C PHE A 67 3.20 8.37 7.60
N ILE A 68 4.48 8.64 7.35
CA ILE A 68 5.02 9.99 7.20
C ILE A 68 5.51 10.13 5.76
N LEU A 69 4.97 11.13 5.06
CA LEU A 69 5.44 11.61 3.77
C LEU A 69 6.30 12.85 3.98
N ASN A 70 7.60 12.75 3.75
CA ASN A 70 8.47 13.91 3.59
C ASN A 70 8.62 14.20 2.10
N PHE A 71 8.36 15.42 1.66
CA PHE A 71 8.34 15.76 0.24
C PHE A 71 8.94 17.14 -0.04
N ASP A 72 9.53 17.26 -1.21
CA ASP A 72 9.84 18.52 -1.86
C ASP A 72 9.10 18.59 -3.21
N LYS A 73 9.43 19.58 -4.04
CA LYS A 73 8.78 19.77 -5.35
C LYS A 73 9.05 18.66 -6.37
N SER A 74 10.06 17.83 -6.14
CA SER A 74 10.55 16.78 -7.02
C SER A 74 10.57 15.40 -6.41
N ALA A 75 10.94 15.27 -5.15
CA ALA A 75 11.12 13.98 -4.50
C ALA A 75 10.26 13.85 -3.25
N SER A 76 9.97 12.61 -2.87
CA SER A 76 9.33 12.31 -1.59
C SER A 76 9.79 10.98 -1.02
N ILE A 77 9.83 10.88 0.30
CA ILE A 77 9.95 9.63 1.05
C ILE A 77 8.66 9.41 1.83
N TYR A 78 8.05 8.25 1.65
CA TYR A 78 6.90 7.78 2.41
C TYR A 78 7.31 6.54 3.22
N LYS A 79 7.25 6.64 4.55
CA LYS A 79 7.65 5.55 5.46
C LYS A 79 6.59 5.35 6.55
N GLU A 80 6.34 4.10 6.92
CA GLU A 80 5.54 3.76 8.10
C GLU A 80 6.20 4.33 9.38
N GLU A 81 5.39 4.96 10.24
CA GLU A 81 5.81 5.36 11.57
C GLU A 81 5.74 4.13 12.48
N GLU A 82 6.92 3.57 12.81
CA GLU A 82 7.04 2.39 13.66
C GLU A 82 6.57 2.72 15.08
N LYS A 83 5.41 2.17 15.48
CA LYS A 83 5.00 2.15 16.89
C LYS A 83 5.80 1.06 17.60
N LEU A 84 6.57 1.44 18.62
CA LEU A 84 7.28 0.50 19.49
C LEU A 84 6.29 -0.53 20.04
N GLU A 85 6.50 -1.79 19.70
CA GLU A 85 5.66 -2.88 20.20
C GLU A 85 6.19 -3.48 21.48
N THR A 86 5.27 -4.05 22.25
CA THR A 86 5.52 -4.75 23.50
C THR A 86 6.36 -6.02 23.25
N PRO A 87 7.47 -6.22 23.98
CA PRO A 87 8.30 -7.43 23.87
C PRO A 87 7.49 -8.70 24.18
N GLY A 88 7.58 -9.73 23.33
CA GLY A 88 7.08 -11.08 23.66
C GLY A 88 6.15 -11.78 22.66
N GLN A 89 5.78 -11.17 21.53
CA GLN A 89 4.97 -11.88 20.52
C GLN A 89 5.83 -12.78 19.62
N GLN A 90 5.96 -14.04 20.01
CA GLN A 90 6.60 -15.12 19.25
C GLN A 90 5.77 -15.46 18.00
N GLY A 91 5.96 -14.69 16.93
CA GLY A 91 5.30 -14.89 15.63
C GLY A 91 6.05 -14.26 14.45
N GLY A 92 7.36 -14.00 14.63
CA GLY A 92 8.16 -13.10 13.78
C GLY A 92 8.07 -13.36 12.28
N GLY A 93 8.15 -14.63 11.84
CA GLY A 93 8.13 -14.96 10.41
C GLY A 93 6.77 -14.75 9.73
N MET A 94 5.68 -15.23 10.33
CA MET A 94 4.32 -15.10 9.78
C MET A 94 3.82 -13.65 9.87
N ARG A 95 4.24 -12.94 10.92
CA ARG A 95 3.85 -11.54 11.13
C ARG A 95 4.58 -10.57 10.20
N VAL A 96 5.89 -10.73 10.01
CA VAL A 96 6.65 -9.95 9.01
C VAL A 96 6.10 -10.22 7.61
N MET A 97 5.80 -11.49 7.30
CA MET A 97 5.16 -11.86 6.05
C MET A 97 3.79 -11.17 5.88
N MET A 98 2.91 -11.21 6.88
CA MET A 98 1.62 -10.52 6.85
C MET A 98 1.78 -9.00 6.69
N ASN A 99 2.74 -8.40 7.38
CA ASN A 99 3.01 -6.97 7.30
C ASN A 99 3.39 -6.54 5.87
N SER A 100 4.31 -7.28 5.24
CA SER A 100 4.71 -7.05 3.84
C SER A 100 3.56 -7.23 2.85
N PHE A 101 2.59 -8.10 3.15
CA PHE A 101 1.42 -8.33 2.29
C PHE A 101 0.29 -7.30 2.43
N MET A 102 0.17 -6.67 3.59
CA MET A 102 -0.84 -5.65 3.84
C MET A 102 -0.40 -4.24 3.39
N GLY A 103 0.62 -4.14 2.54
CA GLY A 103 1.20 -2.87 2.11
C GLY A 103 2.02 -2.17 3.21
N GLY A 104 2.42 -2.91 4.24
CA GLY A 104 3.29 -2.46 5.30
C GLY A 104 4.77 -2.71 5.01
N GLY A 105 5.63 -1.86 5.56
CA GLY A 105 7.08 -2.01 5.46
C GLY A 105 7.72 -1.31 4.26
N GLY A 106 8.96 -0.89 4.48
CA GLY A 106 9.76 -0.19 3.49
C GLY A 106 9.66 1.33 3.54
N THR A 107 10.63 1.95 2.89
CA THR A 107 10.77 3.38 2.66
C THR A 107 10.55 3.65 1.17
N PHE A 108 9.38 4.18 0.83
CA PHE A 108 9.03 4.46 -0.55
C PHE A 108 9.61 5.82 -0.95
N TYR A 109 10.70 5.81 -1.72
CA TYR A 109 11.25 6.99 -2.37
C TYR A 109 10.63 7.17 -3.76
N LYS A 110 10.27 8.40 -4.09
CA LYS A 110 9.67 8.79 -5.37
C LYS A 110 10.38 10.03 -5.90
N ASP A 111 10.66 10.06 -7.20
CA ASP A 111 11.13 11.24 -7.92
C ASP A 111 10.26 11.50 -9.16
N VAL A 112 9.49 12.57 -9.11
CA VAL A 112 8.55 12.94 -10.18
C VAL A 112 9.25 13.59 -11.39
N LYS A 113 10.49 14.08 -11.24
CA LYS A 113 11.27 14.62 -12.37
C LYS A 113 11.78 13.50 -13.27
N SER A 114 12.39 12.48 -12.67
CA SER A 114 12.86 11.29 -13.39
C SER A 114 11.74 10.28 -13.66
N LYS A 115 10.57 10.45 -13.03
CA LYS A 115 9.41 9.53 -13.08
C LYS A 115 9.80 8.12 -12.63
N SER A 116 10.58 8.03 -11.57
CA SER A 116 11.06 6.78 -11.00
C SER A 116 10.73 6.67 -9.51
N TYR A 117 10.75 5.46 -8.99
CA TYR A 117 10.62 5.21 -7.57
C TYR A 117 11.56 4.11 -7.11
N THR A 118 11.78 4.06 -5.81
CA THR A 118 12.57 3.04 -5.15
C THR A 118 11.90 2.64 -3.84
N VAL A 119 11.80 1.35 -3.55
CA VAL A 119 11.25 0.83 -2.30
C VAL A 119 12.16 -0.25 -1.76
N ASP A 120 12.69 -0.08 -0.57
CA ASP A 120 13.27 -1.17 0.20
C ASP A 120 12.15 -2.05 0.76
N LYS A 121 12.19 -3.35 0.47
CA LYS A 121 11.22 -4.33 0.96
C LYS A 121 11.96 -5.48 1.59
N GLU A 122 11.43 -5.99 2.71
CA GLU A 122 11.90 -7.23 3.30
C GLU A 122 10.86 -8.33 3.08
N PHE A 123 11.32 -9.48 2.61
CA PHE A 123 10.48 -10.65 2.45
C PHE A 123 11.23 -11.93 2.87
N MET A 124 10.68 -12.62 3.87
CA MET A 124 11.26 -13.86 4.46
C MET A 124 12.74 -13.72 4.84
N GLY A 125 13.10 -12.61 5.49
CA GLY A 125 14.48 -12.34 5.93
C GLY A 125 15.45 -11.95 4.81
N LYS A 126 14.94 -11.66 3.60
CA LYS A 126 15.73 -11.12 2.48
C LYS A 126 15.31 -9.69 2.20
N GLU A 127 16.30 -8.82 2.05
CA GLU A 127 16.11 -7.42 1.66
C GLU A 127 16.20 -7.25 0.15
N PHE A 128 15.25 -6.52 -0.42
CA PHE A 128 15.15 -6.17 -1.84
C PHE A 128 15.05 -4.66 -1.97
N LEU A 129 15.73 -4.12 -2.99
CA LEU A 129 15.57 -2.74 -3.42
C LEU A 129 14.81 -2.73 -4.74
N VAL A 130 13.50 -2.50 -4.67
CA VAL A 130 12.67 -2.41 -5.86
C VAL A 130 12.93 -1.07 -6.54
N VAL A 131 13.38 -1.08 -7.79
CA VAL A 131 13.61 0.13 -8.60
C VAL A 131 12.80 0.02 -9.88
N ASP A 132 11.91 0.98 -10.12
CA ASP A 132 11.04 0.98 -11.30
C ASP A 132 10.55 2.39 -11.66
N SER A 133 9.81 2.49 -12.75
CA SER A 133 9.16 3.70 -13.24
C SER A 133 7.82 3.97 -12.54
N LEU A 134 7.51 5.25 -12.31
CA LEU A 134 6.24 5.63 -11.69
C LEU A 134 5.05 5.27 -12.60
N PRO A 135 4.03 4.57 -12.07
CA PRO A 135 2.87 4.20 -12.87
C PRO A 135 2.10 5.46 -13.28
N LYS A 136 1.79 5.56 -14.57
CA LYS A 136 1.00 6.69 -15.09
C LYS A 136 -0.49 6.44 -14.82
N LEU A 137 -1.03 7.15 -13.82
CA LEU A 137 -2.47 7.14 -13.53
C LEU A 137 -3.17 8.23 -14.37
N ASN A 138 -4.13 7.81 -15.20
CA ASN A 138 -4.94 8.73 -15.99
C ASN A 138 -6.07 9.29 -15.12
N TRP A 139 -5.76 10.33 -14.35
CA TRP A 139 -6.74 10.99 -13.47
C TRP A 139 -7.80 11.74 -14.25
N LYS A 140 -9.06 11.48 -13.91
CA LYS A 140 -10.21 12.31 -14.27
C LYS A 140 -10.48 13.27 -13.13
N LEU A 141 -10.28 14.57 -13.37
CA LEU A 141 -10.58 15.62 -12.39
C LEU A 141 -12.09 15.83 -12.32
N GLU A 142 -12.63 15.86 -11.11
CA GLU A 142 -14.05 16.06 -10.84
C GLU A 142 -14.29 17.41 -10.16
N GLN A 143 -15.54 17.88 -10.18
CA GLN A 143 -15.92 19.19 -9.62
C GLN A 143 -16.28 19.12 -8.14
N GLU A 144 -16.36 17.91 -7.57
CA GLU A 144 -16.65 17.72 -6.15
C GLU A 144 -15.53 18.28 -5.27
N THR A 145 -15.91 18.97 -4.21
CA THR A 145 -14.98 19.55 -3.23
C THR A 145 -15.32 19.11 -1.81
N LYS A 146 -14.29 19.02 -0.97
CA LYS A 146 -14.44 18.82 0.48
C LYS A 146 -13.28 19.43 1.25
N GLN A 147 -13.46 19.62 2.55
CA GLN A 147 -12.42 20.12 3.46
C GLN A 147 -11.69 18.94 4.14
N ILE A 148 -10.37 18.92 4.07
CA ILE A 148 -9.52 17.95 4.80
C ILE A 148 -8.40 18.72 5.50
N GLY A 149 -8.34 18.63 6.84
CA GLY A 149 -7.29 19.31 7.61
C GLY A 149 -7.25 20.83 7.42
N GLY A 150 -8.38 21.45 7.06
CA GLY A 150 -8.48 22.89 6.75
C GLY A 150 -8.13 23.29 5.31
N TYR A 151 -7.80 22.32 4.44
CA TYR A 151 -7.49 22.55 3.03
C TYR A 151 -8.69 22.20 2.14
N THR A 152 -8.93 23.04 1.13
CA THR A 152 -9.92 22.75 0.09
C THR A 152 -9.37 21.69 -0.83
N CYS A 153 -10.06 20.56 -0.91
CA CYS A 153 -9.68 19.42 -1.72
C CYS A 153 -10.66 19.20 -2.85
N TYR A 154 -10.15 18.76 -4.00
CA TYR A 154 -10.90 18.40 -5.19
C TYR A 154 -10.78 16.92 -5.43
N LYS A 155 -11.86 16.31 -5.91
CA LYS A 155 -11.91 14.88 -6.22
C LYS A 155 -11.25 14.61 -7.58
N ALA A 156 -10.52 13.51 -7.64
CA ALA A 156 -10.03 12.92 -8.88
C ALA A 156 -10.22 11.40 -8.85
N THR A 157 -10.55 10.81 -9.98
CA THR A 157 -10.77 9.37 -10.11
C THR A 157 -9.84 8.77 -11.15
N ALA A 158 -9.36 7.55 -10.91
CA ALA A 158 -8.54 6.81 -11.85
C ALA A 158 -8.87 5.31 -11.74
N VAL A 159 -8.45 4.55 -12.75
CA VAL A 159 -8.55 3.09 -12.74
C VAL A 159 -7.15 2.53 -12.96
N LYS A 160 -6.75 1.54 -12.16
CA LYS A 160 -5.47 0.82 -12.32
C LYS A 160 -5.72 -0.69 -12.41
N PRO A 161 -4.85 -1.45 -13.09
CA PRO A 161 -4.87 -2.91 -12.99
C PRO A 161 -4.61 -3.33 -11.53
N ALA A 162 -5.26 -4.39 -11.08
CA ALA A 162 -4.96 -4.94 -9.77
C ALA A 162 -3.54 -5.50 -9.72
N SER A 163 -2.81 -5.20 -8.65
CA SER A 163 -1.49 -5.80 -8.41
C SER A 163 -1.63 -7.25 -7.96
N LYS A 164 -0.75 -8.11 -8.47
CA LYS A 164 -0.68 -9.54 -8.10
C LYS A 164 -0.14 -9.78 -6.69
N THR A 165 0.51 -8.79 -6.10
CA THR A 165 1.13 -8.88 -4.77
C THR A 165 0.52 -7.93 -3.76
N ASP A 166 -0.46 -7.11 -4.17
CA ASP A 166 -1.23 -6.28 -3.26
C ASP A 166 -2.46 -7.01 -2.75
N PHE A 167 -2.28 -7.73 -1.64
CA PHE A 167 -3.32 -8.57 -1.05
C PHE A 167 -4.43 -7.76 -0.36
N ARG A 168 -4.29 -6.44 -0.23
CA ARG A 168 -5.32 -5.55 0.34
C ARG A 168 -6.66 -5.66 -0.43
N ASN A 169 -6.60 -5.99 -1.72
CA ASN A 169 -7.78 -6.07 -2.60
C ASN A 169 -8.30 -7.50 -2.85
N PHE A 170 -7.72 -8.52 -2.23
CA PHE A 170 -8.14 -9.92 -2.44
C PHE A 170 -9.47 -10.19 -1.72
N ARG A 171 -10.47 -10.69 -2.44
CA ARG A 171 -11.79 -11.02 -1.90
C ARG A 171 -11.92 -12.52 -1.70
N PRO A 172 -12.27 -13.01 -0.50
CA PRO A 172 -12.69 -14.40 -0.36
C PRO A 172 -13.88 -14.67 -1.30
N LYS A 173 -13.84 -15.75 -2.08
CA LYS A 173 -14.98 -16.19 -2.87
C LYS A 173 -16.11 -16.59 -1.93
N ASN A 174 -17.28 -15.96 -2.10
CA ASN A 174 -18.50 -16.43 -1.43
C ASN A 174 -19.05 -17.66 -2.16
N ASN A 175 -19.59 -18.62 -1.42
CA ASN A 175 -20.21 -19.81 -2.00
C ASN A 175 -21.47 -19.51 -2.85
N ASP A 176 -22.00 -18.28 -2.77
CA ASP A 176 -23.24 -17.86 -3.43
C ASP A 176 -23.06 -17.36 -4.87
N ASP A 177 -21.83 -17.04 -5.31
CA ASP A 177 -21.55 -16.55 -6.67
C ASP A 177 -21.44 -17.67 -7.72
N LYS A 178 -21.66 -18.93 -7.32
CA LYS A 178 -21.64 -20.11 -8.19
C LYS A 178 -22.74 -20.16 -9.27
N LYS A 179 -23.66 -19.19 -9.33
CA LYS A 179 -24.86 -19.28 -10.18
C LYS A 179 -24.89 -18.44 -11.45
N THR A 180 -23.81 -17.74 -11.82
CA THR A 180 -23.86 -16.82 -12.98
C THR A 180 -22.85 -17.02 -14.10
N GLU A 181 -22.06 -18.09 -14.10
CA GLU A 181 -21.26 -18.48 -15.27
C GLU A 181 -21.37 -19.98 -15.59
N ASP A 182 -22.60 -20.49 -15.66
CA ASP A 182 -22.85 -21.80 -16.28
C ASP A 182 -22.96 -21.65 -17.80
N LYS A 183 -21.98 -22.21 -18.51
CA LYS A 183 -22.08 -23.02 -19.76
C LYS A 183 -21.00 -22.65 -20.78
N LYS A 184 -19.88 -23.37 -20.70
CA LYS A 184 -19.48 -24.30 -21.78
C LYS A 184 -18.39 -25.26 -21.28
N ASP A 185 -18.55 -26.51 -21.69
CA ASP A 185 -17.61 -27.62 -21.60
C ASP A 185 -17.71 -28.53 -20.35
N GLU A 186 -18.86 -29.19 -20.20
CA GLU A 186 -18.90 -30.54 -19.64
C GLU A 186 -18.40 -31.56 -20.68
N ALA A 187 -17.23 -32.17 -20.42
CA ALA A 187 -17.03 -33.60 -20.66
C ALA A 187 -15.77 -34.13 -19.96
N LYS A 188 -16.01 -35.08 -19.03
CA LYS A 188 -15.10 -36.13 -18.49
C LYS A 188 -13.99 -35.74 -17.50
N LYS A 189 -14.22 -36.07 -16.22
CA LYS A 189 -13.59 -37.21 -15.46
C LYS A 189 -13.95 -37.08 -13.95
N THR A 190 -14.88 -37.88 -13.46
CA THR A 190 -14.66 -39.02 -12.51
C THR A 190 -13.62 -38.81 -11.39
N SER A 191 -14.12 -38.87 -10.15
CA SER A 191 -13.42 -39.01 -8.84
C SER A 191 -12.27 -38.05 -8.58
N GLY A 192 -12.58 -36.80 -8.23
CA GLY A 192 -11.60 -35.73 -8.02
C GLY A 192 -11.18 -35.54 -6.55
N GLU A 193 -9.89 -35.67 -6.28
CA GLU A 193 -9.23 -35.04 -5.12
C GLU A 193 -9.40 -33.52 -5.24
N THR A 194 -10.17 -32.91 -4.34
CA THR A 194 -10.37 -31.45 -4.34
C THR A 194 -9.10 -30.74 -3.89
N LYS A 195 -8.20 -30.48 -4.84
CA LYS A 195 -7.08 -29.56 -4.69
C LYS A 195 -7.64 -28.15 -4.52
N THR A 196 -7.83 -27.67 -3.29
CA THR A 196 -8.13 -26.26 -3.06
C THR A 196 -6.82 -25.47 -3.03
N ASN A 197 -6.46 -24.84 -4.15
CA ASN A 197 -5.40 -23.83 -4.11
C ASN A 197 -5.95 -22.60 -3.41
N PHE A 198 -5.13 -21.93 -2.61
CA PHE A 198 -5.51 -20.69 -1.93
C PHE A 198 -6.04 -19.66 -2.95
N GLU A 199 -5.46 -19.62 -4.15
CA GLU A 199 -5.92 -18.78 -5.27
C GLU A 199 -7.32 -19.15 -5.77
N ASP A 200 -7.77 -20.40 -5.61
CA ASP A 200 -9.12 -20.82 -6.00
C ASP A 200 -10.19 -20.22 -5.08
N ASN A 201 -9.81 -19.79 -3.88
CA ASN A 201 -10.72 -19.21 -2.88
C ASN A 201 -10.69 -17.68 -2.85
N PHE A 202 -9.87 -17.02 -3.67
CA PHE A 202 -9.84 -15.55 -3.73
C PHE A 202 -10.10 -15.05 -5.15
N GLU A 203 -10.99 -14.06 -5.28
CA GLU A 203 -11.16 -13.30 -6.52
C GLU A 203 -10.34 -12.03 -6.46
N MET A 204 -9.49 -11.87 -7.48
CA MET A 204 -8.82 -10.60 -7.76
C MET A 204 -9.66 -9.82 -8.79
N PRO A 205 -10.14 -8.61 -8.46
CA PRO A 205 -10.73 -7.76 -9.49
C PRO A 205 -9.68 -7.45 -10.55
N LYS A 206 -10.04 -7.44 -11.84
CA LYS A 206 -9.08 -7.12 -12.92
C LYS A 206 -8.57 -5.68 -12.84
N GLU A 207 -9.45 -4.78 -12.40
CA GLU A 207 -9.20 -3.35 -12.27
C GLU A 207 -9.71 -2.85 -10.92
N VAL A 208 -9.02 -1.85 -10.37
CA VAL A 208 -9.40 -1.19 -9.11
C VAL A 208 -9.63 0.29 -9.40
N ALA A 209 -10.81 0.77 -9.03
CA ALA A 209 -11.13 2.19 -9.04
C ALA A 209 -10.46 2.87 -7.85
N ILE A 210 -9.78 3.98 -8.14
CA ILE A 210 -9.10 4.82 -7.17
C ILE A 210 -9.83 6.15 -7.13
N ILE A 211 -10.12 6.62 -5.92
CA ILE A 211 -10.63 7.98 -5.67
C ILE A 211 -9.58 8.70 -4.85
N ALA A 212 -9.05 9.80 -5.38
CA ALA A 212 -8.12 10.67 -4.67
C ALA A 212 -8.76 12.03 -4.40
N TRP A 213 -8.41 12.63 -3.27
CA TRP A 213 -8.72 14.03 -2.96
C TRP A 213 -7.41 14.80 -2.84
N TYR A 214 -7.24 15.86 -3.61
CA TYR A 214 -6.00 16.64 -3.66
C TYR A 214 -6.26 18.12 -3.44
N THR A 215 -5.25 18.83 -2.91
CA THR A 215 -5.33 20.28 -2.68
C THR A 215 -4.29 21.04 -3.51
N PRO A 216 -4.71 21.93 -4.43
CA PRO A 216 -3.81 22.84 -5.14
C PRO A 216 -3.09 23.86 -4.24
N GLU A 217 -3.58 24.06 -3.01
CA GLU A 217 -2.98 25.00 -2.04
C GLU A 217 -1.56 24.58 -1.65
N VAL A 218 -1.23 23.29 -1.75
CA VAL A 218 0.13 22.76 -1.69
C VAL A 218 0.52 22.29 -3.10
N PRO A 219 1.14 23.14 -3.94
CA PRO A 219 1.31 22.90 -5.37
C PRO A 219 2.49 21.96 -5.67
N VAL A 220 2.38 20.72 -5.20
CA VAL A 220 3.32 19.63 -5.45
C VAL A 220 2.59 18.46 -6.10
N ASN A 221 3.30 17.72 -6.95
CA ASN A 221 2.75 16.55 -7.63
C ASN A 221 3.00 15.27 -6.80
N GLN A 222 2.78 15.35 -5.49
CA GLN A 222 3.16 14.30 -4.53
C GLN A 222 1.93 13.73 -3.83
N GLY A 223 2.10 12.56 -3.24
CA GLY A 223 1.05 11.82 -2.55
C GLY A 223 1.60 10.57 -1.87
N PRO A 224 0.78 9.85 -1.09
CA PRO A 224 1.18 8.62 -0.41
C PRO A 224 1.56 7.54 -1.43
N GLU A 225 2.47 6.65 -1.04
CA GLU A 225 2.94 5.53 -1.88
C GLU A 225 3.29 5.96 -3.33
N ASN A 226 2.75 5.23 -4.32
CA ASN A 226 2.91 5.48 -5.74
C ASN A 226 1.85 6.43 -6.32
N TYR A 227 1.01 7.07 -5.49
CA TYR A 227 0.04 8.05 -5.97
C TYR A 227 0.72 9.39 -6.23
N TRP A 228 0.57 9.88 -7.45
CA TRP A 228 1.14 11.12 -7.97
C TRP A 228 0.36 11.54 -9.22
N GLY A 229 0.70 12.68 -9.80
CA GLY A 229 0.17 13.15 -11.09
C GLY A 229 -0.86 14.28 -10.97
N LEU A 230 -1.37 14.55 -9.77
CA LEU A 230 -2.37 15.59 -9.54
C LEU A 230 -1.74 16.98 -9.33
N PRO A 231 -2.43 18.08 -9.69
CA PRO A 231 -1.92 19.44 -9.56
C PRO A 231 -2.04 19.95 -8.12
N GLY A 232 -1.54 19.17 -7.16
CA GLY A 232 -1.62 19.45 -5.73
C GLY A 232 -1.31 18.21 -4.89
N LEU A 233 -1.01 18.42 -3.61
CA LEU A 233 -0.74 17.33 -2.68
C LEU A 233 -2.00 16.47 -2.49
N ILE A 234 -1.85 15.15 -2.64
CA ILE A 234 -2.94 14.21 -2.41
C ILE A 234 -3.15 14.03 -0.91
N LEU A 235 -4.31 14.39 -0.40
CA LEU A 235 -4.65 14.32 1.02
C LEU A 235 -5.47 13.08 1.37
N GLU A 236 -6.18 12.49 0.42
CA GLU A 236 -6.87 11.22 0.65
C GLU A 236 -6.78 10.34 -0.59
N VAL A 237 -6.62 9.04 -0.37
CA VAL A 237 -6.73 8.02 -1.43
C VAL A 237 -7.61 6.89 -0.91
N ASN A 238 -8.62 6.54 -1.69
CA ASN A 238 -9.39 5.32 -1.54
C ASN A 238 -8.98 4.37 -2.66
N ASP A 239 -8.33 3.27 -2.29
CA ASP A 239 -7.90 2.19 -3.19
C ASP A 239 -8.57 0.89 -2.75
N GLY A 240 -9.68 0.55 -3.40
CA GLY A 240 -10.48 -0.61 -3.05
C GLY A 240 -10.99 -0.57 -1.61
N ARG A 241 -10.38 -1.37 -0.73
CA ARG A 241 -10.75 -1.47 0.71
C ARG A 241 -9.88 -0.63 1.64
N THR A 242 -8.87 0.04 1.10
CA THR A 242 -7.92 0.83 1.89
C THR A 242 -8.18 2.32 1.67
N THR A 243 -8.37 3.03 2.77
CA THR A 243 -8.44 4.50 2.80
C THR A 243 -7.18 5.02 3.45
N ILE A 244 -6.43 5.87 2.74
CA ILE A 244 -5.27 6.59 3.25
C ILE A 244 -5.67 8.06 3.39
N LEU A 245 -5.70 8.58 4.61
CA LEU A 245 -6.15 9.95 4.92
C LEU A 245 -5.03 10.76 5.58
N CYS A 246 -4.78 11.96 5.08
CA CYS A 246 -3.84 12.91 5.68
C CYS A 246 -4.45 13.52 6.94
N SER A 247 -3.76 13.36 8.07
CA SER A 247 -4.18 13.92 9.37
C SER A 247 -3.43 15.21 9.73
N LYS A 248 -2.22 15.43 9.21
CA LYS A 248 -1.40 16.61 9.53
C LYS A 248 -0.49 17.00 8.38
N ILE A 249 -0.31 18.31 8.16
CA ILE A 249 0.67 18.87 7.22
C ILE A 249 1.51 19.91 7.94
N VAL A 250 2.82 19.86 7.75
CA VAL A 250 3.80 20.82 8.22
C VAL A 250 4.64 21.26 7.03
N LEU A 251 4.63 22.55 6.71
CA LEU A 251 5.40 23.13 5.61
C LEU A 251 6.59 23.92 6.17
N ASN A 252 7.73 23.80 5.49
CA ASN A 252 8.96 24.53 5.81
C ASN A 252 9.40 24.40 7.28
N ALA A 253 9.42 23.17 7.79
CA ALA A 253 9.99 22.89 9.11
C ALA A 253 11.46 23.34 9.17
N LYS A 254 11.90 23.79 10.36
CA LYS A 254 13.30 24.20 10.58
C LYS A 254 14.26 23.02 10.38
N ASP A 255 13.82 21.83 10.79
CA ASP A 255 14.55 20.59 10.60
C ASP A 255 14.18 19.99 9.25
N LYS A 256 15.14 20.00 8.32
CA LYS A 256 14.99 19.42 6.99
C LYS A 256 15.34 17.95 7.03
N VAL A 257 14.49 17.12 6.42
CA VAL A 257 14.75 15.68 6.26
C VAL A 257 15.46 15.44 4.94
N GLU A 258 16.49 14.60 4.94
CA GLU A 258 17.17 14.24 3.70
C GLU A 258 16.30 13.28 2.85
N ILE A 259 15.84 13.75 1.70
CA ILE A 259 15.02 12.96 0.77
C ILE A 259 15.92 12.24 -0.22
N LYS A 260 16.41 11.05 0.15
CA LYS A 260 17.26 10.19 -0.70
C LYS A 260 16.75 8.75 -0.75
N PRO A 261 16.93 8.04 -1.88
CA PRO A 261 16.56 6.63 -1.99
C PRO A 261 17.43 5.77 -1.07
N SER A 262 16.83 4.68 -0.56
CA SER A 262 17.58 3.61 0.08
C SER A 262 18.55 2.96 -0.92
N LYS A 263 19.64 2.41 -0.40
CA LYS A 263 20.61 1.59 -1.15
C LYS A 263 20.70 0.17 -0.61
N LYS A 264 19.79 -0.21 0.30
CA LYS A 264 19.80 -1.49 1.01
C LYS A 264 19.02 -2.56 0.24
N GLY A 265 19.53 -3.78 0.25
CA GLY A 265 18.90 -4.93 -0.40
C GLY A 265 19.31 -5.14 -1.86
N LYS A 266 18.89 -6.28 -2.42
CA LYS A 266 19.16 -6.67 -3.80
C LYS A 266 18.31 -5.85 -4.77
N VAL A 267 18.94 -5.15 -5.71
CA VAL A 267 18.23 -4.40 -6.77
C VAL A 267 17.41 -5.34 -7.64
N ILE A 268 16.12 -5.02 -7.81
CA ILE A 268 15.17 -5.83 -8.56
C ILE A 268 14.06 -4.94 -9.16
N SER A 269 13.45 -5.35 -10.28
CA SER A 269 12.26 -4.67 -10.82
C SER A 269 11.01 -4.99 -10.00
N GLN A 270 9.94 -4.21 -10.12
CA GLN A 270 8.69 -4.52 -9.40
C GLN A 270 8.10 -5.86 -9.87
N LYS A 271 8.17 -6.14 -11.18
CA LYS A 271 7.72 -7.41 -11.74
C LYS A 271 8.52 -8.59 -11.20
N ASP A 272 9.84 -8.51 -11.17
CA ASP A 272 10.68 -9.61 -10.71
C ASP A 272 10.56 -9.81 -9.19
N TYR A 273 10.34 -8.73 -8.44
CA TYR A 273 9.98 -8.80 -7.03
C TYR A 273 8.67 -9.56 -6.84
N ASP A 274 7.65 -9.24 -7.64
CA ASP A 274 6.35 -9.89 -7.58
C ASP A 274 6.45 -11.39 -7.89
N ASP A 275 7.16 -11.75 -8.96
CA ASP A 275 7.40 -13.14 -9.34
C ASP A 275 8.19 -13.89 -8.24
N THR A 276 9.16 -13.23 -7.60
CA THR A 276 9.93 -13.81 -6.47
C THR A 276 9.04 -14.08 -5.27
N VAL A 277 8.16 -13.14 -4.93
CA VAL A 277 7.23 -13.24 -3.80
C VAL A 277 6.22 -14.35 -4.03
N ILE A 278 5.62 -14.42 -5.23
CA ILE A 278 4.65 -15.46 -5.61
C ILE A 278 5.30 -16.84 -5.51
N LYS A 279 6.45 -17.03 -6.16
CA LYS A 279 7.18 -18.31 -6.12
C LYS A 279 7.52 -18.74 -4.70
N LYS A 280 7.99 -17.81 -3.87
CA LYS A 280 8.33 -18.12 -2.47
C LYS A 280 7.11 -18.47 -1.62
N MET A 281 5.95 -17.88 -1.91
CA MET A 281 4.70 -18.26 -1.28
C MET A 281 4.23 -19.65 -1.70
N GLU A 282 4.36 -20.01 -2.98
CA GLU A 282 4.06 -21.36 -3.47
C GLU A 282 4.96 -22.40 -2.78
N GLU A 283 6.29 -22.17 -2.76
CA GLU A 283 7.25 -23.03 -2.06
C GLU A 283 6.88 -23.18 -0.57
N PHE A 284 6.59 -22.07 0.12
CA PHE A 284 6.19 -22.09 1.53
C PHE A 284 4.88 -22.86 1.75
N ARG A 285 3.92 -22.74 0.84
CA ARG A 285 2.66 -23.46 0.86
C ARG A 285 2.88 -24.97 0.67
N GLU A 286 3.73 -25.38 -0.28
CA GLU A 286 4.07 -26.78 -0.52
C GLU A 286 4.77 -27.41 0.68
N MET A 287 5.74 -26.72 1.26
CA MET A 287 6.45 -27.17 2.46
C MET A 287 5.53 -27.32 3.68
N ASN A 288 4.56 -26.41 3.85
CA ASN A 288 3.59 -26.49 4.95
C ASN A 288 2.48 -27.53 4.69
N ARG A 289 2.11 -27.80 3.43
CA ARG A 289 1.20 -28.90 3.06
C ARG A 289 1.79 -30.26 3.43
N GLY A 290 3.11 -30.44 3.31
CA GLY A 290 3.81 -31.65 3.78
C GLY A 290 3.79 -31.87 5.29
N ARG A 291 3.46 -30.84 6.08
CA ARG A 291 3.39 -30.88 7.56
C ARG A 291 1.96 -30.98 8.11
N ALA A 292 0.96 -30.77 7.26
CA ALA A 292 -0.48 -30.83 7.59
C ALA A 292 -1.14 -32.16 7.16
N GLY A 293 -0.35 -33.17 6.79
CA GLY A 293 -0.81 -34.56 6.72
C GLY A 293 -0.95 -35.10 8.14
N GLY A 294 -2.13 -35.64 8.48
CA GLY A 294 -2.50 -36.13 9.82
C GLY A 294 -1.56 -37.19 10.42
N PRO A 295 -1.88 -37.69 11.64
CA PRO A 295 -1.01 -38.61 12.37
C PRO A 295 -0.68 -39.85 11.51
N PRO A 296 0.53 -40.42 11.65
CA PRO A 296 0.98 -41.51 10.79
C PRO A 296 -0.01 -42.68 10.88
N PRO A 297 -0.25 -43.41 9.77
CA PRO A 297 -1.13 -44.56 9.80
C PRO A 297 -0.59 -45.54 10.84
N MET A 298 -1.40 -45.82 11.87
CA MET A 298 -1.15 -46.92 12.79
C MET A 298 -0.96 -48.17 11.93
N MET A 299 0.26 -48.70 11.89
CA MET A 299 0.51 -50.02 11.35
C MET A 299 -0.32 -51.00 12.18
N GLY A 300 -1.39 -51.51 11.57
CA GLY A 300 -2.24 -52.54 12.16
C GLY A 300 -1.41 -53.79 12.45
N ARG A 301 -1.53 -54.29 13.68
CA ARG A 301 -1.28 -55.69 14.03
C ARG A 301 -2.61 -56.44 13.98
#